data_AF-A0A7Z9LTL2-F1
#
_entry.id   AF-A0A7Z9LTL2-F1
#
_cell.length_a   1.000
_cell.length_b   1.000
_cell.length_c   1.000
_cell.angle_alpha   90.00
_cell.angle_beta   90.00
_cell.angle_gamma   90.00
#
_symmetry.space_group_name_H-M   'P 1'
#
loop_
_entity.id
_entity.type
_entity.pdbx_description
1 polymer ?
#
loop_
_entity_poly.entity_id
_entity_poly.type
_entity_poly.pdbx_seq_one_letter_code
_entity_poly.pdbx_strand_id
1 'polypeptide(L)'
;RRSHSQGPDISREGVQRDLLPIVEGSTVNTKYGPVQTDHILFIAAGAFHLSKPSDMIPELQGRFPIRVELHSLSKEDFVRILTEPKNALIVQYTALMKTEGVELEFTKDAIDTIAEIACQINEDSENIGARRLHTVMEQLLEEVSFTAPELKGQKISVTPKYIQGRLSSLLKNQDLSRYIL
;
A
#
# COMPACT_ATOMS: atom_id res chain seq x y z
N ARG A 1 46.36 12.32 6.50
CA ARG A 1 45.62 11.34 5.65
C ARG A 1 44.49 10.76 6.49
N ARG A 2 43.26 11.27 6.34
CA ARG A 2 42.08 10.71 7.03
C ARG A 2 41.67 9.45 6.30
N SER A 3 41.72 8.32 7.00
CA SER A 3 41.15 7.05 6.57
C SER A 3 39.65 7.24 6.29
N HIS A 4 39.27 7.31 5.02
CA HIS A 4 37.90 7.03 4.62
C HIS A 4 37.64 5.57 4.97
N SER A 5 36.71 5.33 5.90
CA SER A 5 36.16 4.00 6.11
C SER A 5 35.55 3.54 4.79
N GLN A 6 36.12 2.50 4.18
CA GLN A 6 35.46 1.75 3.12
C GLN A 6 34.24 1.07 3.75
N GLY A 7 33.07 1.70 3.59
CA GLY A 7 31.79 1.25 4.11
C GLY A 7 30.70 1.29 3.02
N PRO A 8 29.50 0.76 3.32
CA PRO A 8 28.36 0.67 2.38
C PRO A 8 27.90 2.02 1.79
N ASP A 9 28.35 3.15 2.34
CA ASP A 9 27.99 4.49 1.86
C ASP A 9 28.55 4.81 0.46
N ILE A 10 29.72 4.26 0.08
CA ILE A 10 30.29 4.45 -1.27
C ILE A 10 29.37 3.82 -2.34
N SER A 11 28.73 2.71 -2.00
CA SER A 11 27.79 2.02 -2.89
C SER A 11 26.48 2.82 -3.07
N ARG A 12 26.00 3.46 -2.00
CA ARG A 12 24.76 4.27 -2.02
C ARG A 12 24.90 5.56 -2.82
N GLU A 13 26.04 6.23 -2.72
CA GLU A 13 26.35 7.40 -3.57
C GLU A 13 26.58 6.99 -5.03
N GLY A 14 27.18 5.82 -5.27
CA GLY A 14 27.38 5.28 -6.62
C GLY A 14 26.07 5.18 -7.40
N VAL A 15 25.01 4.63 -6.78
CA VAL A 15 23.68 4.54 -7.41
C VAL A 15 23.12 5.92 -7.77
N GLN A 16 23.30 6.92 -6.90
CA GLN A 16 22.84 8.29 -7.20
C GLN A 16 23.58 8.91 -8.39
N ARG A 17 24.90 8.68 -8.47
CA ARG A 17 25.73 9.14 -9.59
C ARG A 17 25.33 8.46 -10.90
N ASP A 18 25.00 7.19 -10.85
CA ASP A 18 24.57 6.42 -12.03
C ASP A 18 23.17 6.84 -12.51
N LEU A 19 22.29 7.27 -11.60
CA LEU A 19 20.96 7.80 -11.94
C LEU A 19 21.02 9.23 -12.49
N LEU A 20 22.04 10.00 -12.14
CA LEU A 20 22.14 11.42 -12.46
C LEU A 20 21.99 11.69 -13.97
N PRO A 21 22.73 11.04 -14.91
CA PRO A 21 22.58 11.28 -16.34
C PRO A 21 21.16 11.05 -16.87
N ILE A 22 20.41 10.13 -16.27
CA ILE A 22 19.03 9.84 -16.66
C ILE A 22 18.12 11.01 -16.27
N VAL A 23 18.31 11.57 -15.08
CA VAL A 23 17.52 12.69 -14.54
C VAL A 23 17.94 14.04 -15.15
N GLU A 24 19.23 14.21 -15.51
CA GLU A 24 19.72 15.45 -16.12
C GLU A 24 19.39 15.59 -17.61
N GLY A 25 19.13 14.48 -18.29
CA GLY A 25 18.93 14.43 -19.73
C GLY A 25 20.06 13.65 -20.41
N SER A 26 19.75 12.49 -20.95
CA SER A 26 20.65 11.68 -21.75
C SER A 26 19.89 10.95 -22.86
N THR A 27 20.64 10.47 -23.86
CA THR A 27 20.09 9.60 -24.90
C THR A 27 20.38 8.14 -24.54
N VAL A 28 19.33 7.36 -24.30
CA VAL A 28 19.40 5.93 -23.99
C VAL A 28 18.99 5.13 -25.22
N ASN A 29 19.86 4.23 -25.68
CA ASN A 29 19.55 3.35 -26.80
C ASN A 29 18.61 2.22 -26.35
N THR A 30 17.47 2.09 -27.01
CA THR A 30 16.52 0.99 -26.78
C THR A 30 16.34 0.16 -28.03
N LYS A 31 15.68 -1.01 -27.92
CA LYS A 31 15.30 -1.84 -29.07
C LYS A 31 14.36 -1.13 -30.08
N TYR A 32 13.75 -0.02 -29.69
CA TYR A 32 12.84 0.78 -30.53
C TYR A 32 13.50 2.06 -31.08
N GLY A 33 14.81 2.23 -30.84
CA GLY A 33 15.55 3.43 -31.19
C GLY A 33 16.00 4.22 -29.95
N PRO A 34 16.73 5.34 -30.17
CA PRO A 34 17.20 6.21 -29.11
C PRO A 34 16.04 6.96 -28.42
N VAL A 35 16.08 7.05 -27.10
CA VAL A 35 15.12 7.79 -26.27
C VAL A 35 15.87 8.90 -25.51
N GLN A 36 15.39 10.13 -25.60
CA GLN A 36 15.91 11.28 -24.85
C GLN A 36 15.15 11.45 -23.53
N THR A 37 15.85 11.64 -22.41
CA THR A 37 15.24 11.72 -21.08
C THR A 37 14.97 13.15 -20.58
N ASP A 38 15.34 14.18 -21.35
CA ASP A 38 15.29 15.61 -21.00
C ASP A 38 13.94 16.11 -20.47
N HIS A 39 12.84 15.48 -20.90
CA HIS A 39 11.47 15.88 -20.56
C HIS A 39 10.67 14.76 -19.86
N ILE A 40 11.34 13.74 -19.34
CA ILE A 40 10.70 12.72 -18.51
C ILE A 40 10.43 13.31 -17.12
N LEU A 41 9.19 13.16 -16.64
CA LEU A 41 8.86 13.48 -15.26
C LEU A 41 9.38 12.38 -14.33
N PHE A 42 10.23 12.75 -13.38
CA PHE A 42 10.72 11.84 -12.35
C PHE A 42 9.99 12.10 -11.02
N ILE A 43 9.53 11.03 -10.39
CA ILE A 43 8.95 11.05 -9.03
C ILE A 43 9.79 10.10 -8.17
N ALA A 44 10.50 10.65 -7.20
CA ALA A 44 11.20 9.87 -6.18
C ALA A 44 10.36 9.85 -4.90
N ALA A 45 10.26 8.68 -4.27
CA ALA A 45 9.54 8.49 -3.02
C ALA A 45 10.45 7.76 -2.01
N GLY A 46 10.30 8.09 -0.74
CA GLY A 46 11.07 7.48 0.35
C GLY A 46 10.46 7.82 1.70
N ALA A 47 10.66 6.95 2.68
CA ALA A 47 10.17 7.17 4.05
C ALA A 47 11.07 8.11 4.86
N PHE A 48 12.33 8.32 4.44
CA PHE A 48 13.28 9.27 5.04
C PHE A 48 13.38 9.22 6.59
N HIS A 49 13.21 8.02 7.17
CA HIS A 49 13.26 7.81 8.62
C HIS A 49 14.69 7.73 9.17
N LEU A 50 15.64 7.23 8.37
CA LEU A 50 17.08 7.13 8.71
C LEU A 50 17.97 8.13 7.94
N SER A 51 17.43 8.76 6.90
CA SER A 51 18.15 9.70 6.05
C SER A 51 17.24 10.86 5.70
N LYS A 52 17.83 12.01 5.38
CA LYS A 52 17.11 13.21 4.96
C LYS A 52 17.34 13.47 3.47
N PRO A 53 16.43 14.19 2.78
CA PRO A 53 16.68 14.64 1.42
C PRO A 53 17.98 15.44 1.24
N SER A 54 18.47 16.10 2.31
CA SER A 54 19.76 16.80 2.34
C SER A 54 20.98 15.88 2.21
N ASP A 55 20.81 14.58 2.46
CA ASP A 55 21.89 13.60 2.42
C ASP A 55 22.12 13.04 1.01
N MET A 56 21.28 13.43 0.04
CA MET A 56 21.50 13.14 -1.38
C MET A 56 22.63 14.01 -1.94
N ILE A 57 23.27 13.57 -3.03
CA ILE A 57 24.30 14.39 -3.69
C ILE A 57 23.72 15.73 -4.17
N PRO A 58 24.47 16.85 -4.08
CA PRO A 58 23.96 18.19 -4.42
C PRO A 58 23.32 18.29 -5.81
N GLU A 59 23.90 17.60 -6.79
CA GLU A 59 23.42 17.57 -8.18
C GLU A 59 22.01 16.97 -8.25
N LEU A 60 21.78 15.86 -7.55
CA LEU A 60 20.48 15.18 -7.53
C LEU A 60 19.44 16.01 -6.75
N GLN A 61 19.84 16.67 -5.67
CA GLN A 61 18.95 17.59 -4.95
C GLN A 61 18.44 18.71 -5.85
N GLY A 62 19.28 19.25 -6.74
CA GLY A 62 18.90 20.27 -7.71
C GLY A 62 17.88 19.80 -8.75
N ARG A 63 17.79 18.48 -9.01
CA ARG A 63 16.84 17.88 -9.95
C ARG A 63 15.50 17.48 -9.34
N PHE A 64 15.36 17.56 -8.02
CA PHE A 64 14.09 17.38 -7.32
C PHE A 64 13.67 18.68 -6.59
N PRO A 65 13.31 19.75 -7.33
CA PRO A 65 12.96 21.05 -6.76
C PRO A 65 11.61 21.04 -6.04
N ILE A 66 10.66 20.20 -6.48
CA ILE A 66 9.35 20.05 -5.85
C ILE A 66 9.46 18.99 -4.76
N ARG A 67 9.12 19.39 -3.53
CA ARG A 67 9.09 18.51 -2.37
C ARG A 67 7.71 18.56 -1.75
N VAL A 68 7.16 17.38 -1.48
CA VAL A 68 5.88 17.21 -0.81
C VAL A 68 6.02 16.12 0.23
N GLU A 69 5.39 16.32 1.38
CA GLU A 69 5.32 15.34 2.45
C GLU A 69 3.89 14.79 2.50
N LEU A 70 3.76 13.47 2.62
CA LEU A 70 2.47 12.81 2.76
C LEU A 70 2.23 12.50 4.23
N HIS A 71 1.01 12.76 4.68
CA HIS A 71 0.61 12.45 6.05
C HIS A 71 0.25 10.97 6.21
N SER A 72 0.45 10.46 7.42
CA SER A 72 -0.06 9.15 7.82
C SER A 72 -1.59 9.11 7.72
N LEU A 73 -2.13 7.95 7.38
CA LEU A 73 -3.57 7.74 7.21
C LEU A 73 -4.24 7.49 8.56
N SER A 74 -5.38 8.12 8.79
CA SER A 74 -6.22 7.86 9.96
C SER A 74 -7.24 6.73 9.72
N LYS A 75 -7.97 6.33 10.77
CA LYS A 75 -9.12 5.41 10.65
C LYS A 75 -10.16 5.98 9.69
N GLU A 76 -10.44 7.28 9.77
CA GLU A 76 -11.39 7.95 8.87
C GLU A 76 -10.91 7.89 7.42
N ASP A 77 -9.60 8.06 7.18
CA ASP A 77 -9.04 7.89 5.83
C ASP A 77 -9.23 6.46 5.31
N PHE A 78 -9.09 5.45 6.17
CA PHE A 78 -9.36 4.05 5.79
C PHE A 78 -10.83 3.82 5.41
N VAL A 79 -11.79 4.38 6.15
CA VAL A 79 -13.21 4.34 5.79
C VAL A 79 -13.44 4.95 4.41
N ARG A 80 -12.81 6.10 4.14
CA ARG A 80 -12.88 6.77 2.84
C ARG A 80 -12.24 5.93 1.74
N ILE A 81 -11.07 5.35 1.98
CA ILE A 81 -10.39 4.44 1.02
C ILE A 81 -11.24 3.21 0.68
N LEU A 82 -12.00 2.68 1.64
CA LEU A 82 -12.90 1.55 1.44
C LEU A 82 -14.14 1.89 0.59
N THR A 83 -14.51 3.16 0.45
CA THR A 83 -15.83 3.57 -0.08
C THR A 83 -15.81 4.61 -1.20
N GLU A 84 -14.92 5.60 -1.16
CA GLU A 84 -14.92 6.76 -2.07
C GLU A 84 -14.16 6.54 -3.38
N PRO A 85 -12.98 5.88 -3.42
CA PRO A 85 -12.30 5.62 -4.68
C PRO A 85 -13.18 4.88 -5.69
N LYS A 86 -13.08 5.24 -6.97
CA LYS A 86 -13.88 4.62 -8.05
C LYS A 86 -13.82 3.08 -8.04
N ASN A 87 -12.66 2.54 -7.69
CA ASN A 87 -12.40 1.12 -7.55
C ASN A 87 -12.04 0.78 -6.09
N ALA A 88 -12.79 1.28 -5.12
CA ALA A 88 -12.57 0.94 -3.72
C ALA A 88 -12.73 -0.56 -3.47
N LEU A 89 -12.09 -1.09 -2.41
CA LEU A 89 -12.07 -2.53 -2.13
C LEU A 89 -13.49 -3.13 -2.03
N ILE A 90 -14.41 -2.43 -1.35
CA ILE A 90 -15.79 -2.88 -1.22
C ILE A 90 -16.47 -2.98 -2.60
N VAL A 91 -16.28 -1.98 -3.46
CA VAL A 91 -16.82 -1.98 -4.83
C VAL A 91 -16.27 -3.17 -5.62
N GLN A 92 -14.97 -3.46 -5.48
CA GLN A 92 -14.34 -4.60 -6.13
C GLN A 92 -14.92 -5.93 -5.64
N TYR A 93 -14.97 -6.18 -4.32
CA TYR A 93 -15.49 -7.44 -3.78
C TYR A 93 -17.00 -7.63 -4.03
N THR A 94 -17.81 -6.57 -3.94
CA THR A 94 -19.22 -6.65 -4.30
C THR A 94 -19.40 -6.98 -5.79
N ALA A 95 -18.57 -6.42 -6.68
CA ALA A 95 -18.60 -6.75 -8.10
C ALA A 95 -18.13 -8.18 -8.39
N LEU A 96 -17.08 -8.66 -7.70
CA LEU A 96 -16.60 -10.03 -7.81
C LEU A 96 -17.64 -11.04 -7.33
N MET A 97 -18.24 -10.85 -6.15
CA MET A 97 -19.28 -11.77 -5.66
C MET A 97 -20.52 -11.79 -6.56
N LYS A 98 -20.82 -10.67 -7.20
CA LYS A 98 -21.93 -10.58 -8.17
C LYS A 98 -21.72 -11.48 -9.39
N THR A 99 -20.48 -11.82 -9.78
CA THR A 99 -20.25 -12.76 -10.89
C THR A 99 -20.74 -14.17 -10.57
N GLU A 100 -20.69 -14.56 -9.29
CA GLU A 100 -21.23 -15.82 -8.78
C GLU A 100 -22.74 -15.73 -8.46
N GLY A 101 -23.35 -14.57 -8.69
CA GLY A 101 -24.75 -14.30 -8.37
C GLY A 101 -25.02 -14.12 -6.88
N VAL A 102 -24.00 -13.74 -6.10
CA VAL A 102 -24.11 -13.44 -4.67
C VAL A 102 -24.18 -11.92 -4.48
N GLU A 103 -25.18 -11.43 -3.73
CA GLU A 103 -25.28 -10.01 -3.36
C GLU A 103 -24.51 -9.76 -2.06
N LEU A 104 -23.37 -9.07 -2.14
CA LEU A 104 -22.57 -8.70 -0.96
C LEU A 104 -22.84 -7.24 -0.57
N GLU A 105 -23.33 -7.03 0.65
CA GLU A 105 -23.64 -5.71 1.22
C GLU A 105 -22.85 -5.45 2.50
N PHE A 106 -22.20 -4.29 2.61
CA PHE A 106 -21.50 -3.86 3.82
C PHE A 106 -22.32 -2.80 4.55
N THR A 107 -22.60 -3.02 5.83
CA THR A 107 -23.21 -1.97 6.65
C THR A 107 -22.19 -0.88 6.97
N LYS A 108 -22.64 0.36 7.25
CA LYS A 108 -21.73 1.46 7.61
C LYS A 108 -20.84 1.09 8.81
N ASP A 109 -21.45 0.55 9.86
CA ASP A 109 -20.72 0.10 11.05
C ASP A 109 -19.70 -1.01 10.74
N ALA A 110 -19.95 -1.85 9.73
CA ALA A 110 -18.99 -2.87 9.30
C ALA A 110 -17.75 -2.24 8.66
N ILE A 111 -17.94 -1.20 7.85
CA ILE A 111 -16.86 -0.45 7.21
C ILE A 111 -16.00 0.24 8.28
N ASP A 112 -16.64 0.88 9.26
CA ASP A 112 -15.95 1.46 10.42
C ASP A 112 -15.16 0.41 11.21
N THR A 113 -15.74 -0.77 11.41
CA THR A 113 -15.10 -1.89 12.12
C THR A 113 -13.89 -2.42 11.34
N ILE A 114 -13.97 -2.55 10.01
CA ILE A 114 -12.85 -2.98 9.16
C ILE A 114 -11.70 -1.96 9.25
N ALA A 115 -12.02 -0.67 9.14
CA ALA A 115 -11.03 0.40 9.25
C ALA A 115 -10.35 0.42 10.62
N GLU A 116 -11.11 0.24 11.71
CA GLU A 116 -10.59 0.16 13.07
C GLU A 116 -9.63 -1.02 13.26
N ILE A 117 -10.03 -2.21 12.80
CA ILE A 117 -9.19 -3.41 12.86
C ILE A 117 -7.89 -3.21 12.10
N ALA A 118 -7.94 -2.64 10.89
CA ALA A 118 -6.75 -2.37 10.10
C ALA A 118 -5.81 -1.36 10.79
N CYS A 119 -6.37 -0.33 11.44
CA CYS A 119 -5.58 0.64 12.21
C CYS A 119 -4.92 -0.03 13.43
N GLN A 120 -5.70 -0.80 14.20
CA GLN A 120 -5.20 -1.53 15.37
C GLN A 120 -4.05 -2.47 15.03
N ILE A 121 -4.16 -3.25 13.94
CA ILE A 121 -3.08 -4.15 13.51
C ILE A 121 -1.83 -3.36 13.12
N ASN A 122 -1.99 -2.21 12.45
CA ASN A 122 -0.85 -1.34 12.11
C ASN A 122 -0.18 -0.74 13.36
N GLU A 123 -0.88 -0.57 14.47
CA GLU A 123 -0.33 -0.10 15.74
C GLU A 123 0.37 -1.24 16.51
N ASP A 124 -0.21 -2.44 16.51
CA ASP A 124 0.30 -3.60 17.26
C ASP A 124 1.45 -4.33 16.54
N SER A 125 1.61 -4.08 15.23
CA SER A 125 2.59 -4.74 14.37
C SER A 125 3.28 -3.75 13.42
N GLU A 126 3.86 -4.24 12.32
CA GLU A 126 4.49 -3.37 11.33
C GLU A 126 3.42 -2.54 10.61
N ASN A 127 3.54 -1.20 10.66
CA ASN A 127 2.62 -0.33 9.96
C ASN A 127 2.89 -0.34 8.46
N ILE A 128 2.03 -1.04 7.70
CA ILE A 128 2.09 -1.10 6.23
C ILE A 128 1.09 -0.13 5.55
N GLY A 129 0.49 0.76 6.33
CA GLY A 129 -0.49 1.75 5.89
C GLY A 129 -1.77 1.11 5.34
N ALA A 130 -2.33 1.71 4.28
CA ALA A 130 -3.58 1.24 3.65
C ALA A 130 -3.51 -0.17 3.08
N ARG A 131 -2.31 -0.74 2.86
CA ARG A 131 -2.16 -2.12 2.38
C ARG A 131 -2.80 -3.13 3.33
N ARG A 132 -2.86 -2.81 4.63
CA ARG A 132 -3.53 -3.63 5.65
C ARG A 132 -5.01 -3.89 5.33
N LEU A 133 -5.68 -2.97 4.64
CA LEU A 133 -7.08 -3.15 4.26
C LEU A 133 -7.25 -4.34 3.30
N HIS A 134 -6.27 -4.65 2.46
CA HIS A 134 -6.34 -5.80 1.56
C HIS A 134 -6.32 -7.12 2.33
N THR A 135 -5.38 -7.29 3.25
CA THR A 135 -5.26 -8.55 4.02
C THR A 135 -6.45 -8.77 4.92
N VAL A 136 -6.95 -7.71 5.58
CA VAL A 136 -8.17 -7.76 6.39
C VAL A 136 -9.39 -8.14 5.55
N MET A 137 -9.56 -7.54 4.36
CA MET A 137 -10.70 -7.84 3.48
C MET A 137 -10.64 -9.26 2.92
N GLU A 138 -9.47 -9.71 2.48
CA GLU A 138 -9.27 -11.06 1.95
C GLU A 138 -9.64 -12.10 3.00
N GLN A 139 -9.11 -11.95 4.21
CA GLN A 139 -9.36 -12.87 5.31
C GLN A 139 -10.82 -12.84 5.78
N LEU A 140 -11.46 -11.67 5.74
CA LEU A 140 -12.87 -11.52 6.09
C LEU A 140 -13.79 -12.30 5.14
N LEU A 141 -13.47 -12.25 3.84
CA LEU A 141 -14.30 -12.79 2.77
C LEU A 141 -13.87 -14.16 2.28
N GLU A 142 -12.74 -14.70 2.73
CA GLU A 142 -12.13 -15.96 2.28
C GLU A 142 -13.15 -17.09 2.08
N GLU A 143 -13.88 -17.49 3.14
CA GLU A 143 -14.82 -18.62 3.02
C GLU A 143 -16.08 -18.25 2.21
N VAL A 144 -16.50 -16.99 2.17
CA VAL A 144 -17.61 -16.57 1.29
C VAL A 144 -17.19 -16.63 -0.17
N SER A 145 -15.97 -16.20 -0.48
CA SER A 145 -15.38 -16.31 -1.81
C SER A 145 -15.24 -17.78 -2.24
N PHE A 146 -14.80 -18.64 -1.33
CA PHE A 146 -14.66 -20.08 -1.58
C PHE A 146 -16.01 -20.77 -1.84
N THR A 147 -17.03 -20.44 -1.05
CA THR A 147 -18.37 -21.05 -1.14
C THR A 147 -19.32 -20.30 -2.08
N ALA A 148 -18.88 -19.21 -2.71
CA ALA A 148 -19.72 -18.34 -3.54
C ALA A 148 -20.55 -19.09 -4.62
N PRO A 149 -20.03 -20.12 -5.32
CA PRO A 149 -20.82 -20.87 -6.29
C PRO A 149 -22.06 -21.56 -5.69
N GLU A 150 -22.00 -21.93 -4.41
CA GLU A 150 -23.09 -22.58 -3.67
C GLU A 150 -24.09 -21.57 -3.10
N LEU A 151 -23.70 -20.30 -3.03
CA LEU A 151 -24.48 -19.20 -2.44
C LEU A 151 -25.27 -18.40 -3.48
N LYS A 152 -25.35 -18.88 -4.73
CA LYS A 152 -26.02 -18.18 -5.83
C LYS A 152 -27.45 -17.77 -5.46
N GLY A 153 -27.77 -16.50 -5.68
CA GLY A 153 -29.07 -15.90 -5.37
C GLY A 153 -29.25 -15.49 -3.91
N GLN A 154 -28.25 -15.71 -3.06
CA GLN A 154 -28.26 -15.26 -1.67
C GLN A 154 -27.71 -13.85 -1.53
N LYS A 155 -28.14 -13.19 -0.45
CA LYS A 155 -27.63 -11.90 -0.01
C LYS A 155 -26.85 -12.07 1.29
N ILE A 156 -25.61 -11.61 1.29
CA ILE A 156 -24.69 -11.66 2.42
C ILE A 156 -24.49 -10.24 2.93
N SER A 157 -24.96 -9.99 4.14
CA SER A 157 -24.76 -8.71 4.82
C SER A 157 -23.58 -8.80 5.79
N VAL A 158 -22.50 -8.09 5.47
CA VAL A 158 -21.32 -7.92 6.31
C VAL A 158 -21.66 -6.91 7.40
N THR A 159 -21.67 -7.38 8.64
CA THR A 159 -21.97 -6.61 9.86
C THR A 159 -20.79 -6.66 10.83
N PRO A 160 -20.73 -5.80 11.86
CA PRO A 160 -19.71 -5.91 12.91
C PRO A 160 -19.65 -7.29 13.56
N LYS A 161 -20.81 -7.93 13.76
CA LYS A 161 -20.91 -9.29 14.30
C LYS A 161 -20.30 -10.34 13.35
N TYR A 162 -20.55 -10.19 12.05
CA TYR A 162 -19.93 -11.05 11.03
C TYR A 162 -18.41 -10.92 11.10
N ILE A 163 -17.89 -9.69 11.14
CA ILE A 163 -16.45 -9.42 11.21
C ILE A 163 -15.83 -10.02 12.47
N GLN A 164 -16.44 -9.82 13.64
CA GLN A 164 -15.96 -10.42 14.89
C GLN A 164 -15.95 -11.95 14.82
N GLY A 165 -16.98 -12.57 14.24
CA GLY A 165 -17.00 -14.02 14.05
C GLY A 165 -15.83 -14.55 13.21
N ARG A 166 -15.37 -13.76 12.24
CA ARG A 166 -14.29 -14.12 11.30
C ARG A 166 -12.89 -13.81 11.82
N LEU A 167 -12.70 -12.63 12.41
CA LEU A 167 -11.37 -12.10 12.71
C LEU A 167 -11.00 -12.21 14.19
N SER A 168 -11.92 -12.57 15.08
CA SER A 168 -11.64 -12.57 16.54
C SER A 168 -10.54 -13.53 16.97
N SER A 169 -10.37 -14.67 16.29
CA SER A 169 -9.28 -15.61 16.57
C SER A 169 -7.92 -15.07 16.14
N LEU A 170 -7.87 -14.35 15.00
CA LEU A 170 -6.67 -13.77 14.44
C LEU A 170 -6.18 -12.58 15.26
N LEU A 171 -7.11 -11.72 15.69
CA LEU A 171 -6.80 -10.53 16.49
C LEU A 171 -6.31 -10.86 17.92
N LYS A 172 -6.70 -12.01 18.46
CA LYS A 172 -6.23 -12.46 19.79
C LYS A 172 -4.82 -13.04 19.77
N ASN A 173 -4.28 -13.37 18.60
CA ASN A 173 -2.98 -14.00 18.47
C ASN A 173 -2.05 -13.11 17.64
N GLN A 174 -1.22 -12.32 18.34
CA GLN A 174 -0.29 -11.38 17.72
C GLN A 174 0.70 -12.06 16.76
N ASP A 175 1.14 -13.28 17.09
CA ASP A 175 2.04 -14.04 16.21
C ASP A 175 1.31 -14.44 14.92
N LEU A 176 0.08 -14.94 15.03
CA LEU A 176 -0.73 -15.33 13.87
C LEU A 176 -1.08 -14.13 12.98
N SER A 177 -1.42 -12.99 13.60
CA SER A 177 -1.65 -11.73 12.87
C SER A 177 -0.42 -11.29 12.08
N ARG A 178 0.81 -11.45 12.58
CA ARG A 178 2.02 -11.10 11.82
C ARG A 178 2.25 -11.95 10.57
N TYR A 179 1.76 -13.19 10.55
CA TYR A 179 1.95 -14.09 9.40
C TYR A 179 0.79 -14.02 8.39
N ILE A 180 -0.43 -13.76 8.87
CA ILE A 180 -1.65 -13.82 8.05
C ILE A 180 -2.13 -12.43 7.63
N LEU A 181 -1.98 -11.42 8.50
CA LEU A 181 -2.59 -10.11 8.33
C LEU A 181 -1.57 -9.02 8.06
#